data_AF-A0A4Y2H5F5-F1
#
_entry.id   AF-A0A4Y2H5F5-F1
#
_cell.length_a   1.000
_cell.length_b   1.000
_cell.length_c   1.000
_cell.angle_alpha   90.00
_cell.angle_beta   90.00
_cell.angle_gamma   90.00
#
_symmetry.space_group_name_H-M   'P 1'
#
loop_
_entity.id
_entity.type
_entity.pdbx_description
1 polymer ?
#
loop_
_entity_poly.entity_id
_entity_poly.type
_entity_poly.pdbx_seq_one_letter_code
_entity_poly.pdbx_strand_id
1 'polypeptide(L)'
;MKGKAYTGFRRADSKTTKRIVQDVPREERKMGPACNSRKCQESRKRGCDTIPGQERQSLFGEFWLTMSWDLKNMFACSPVDIKSTKRKTVKGNDMRQICLLFSPTLHFATSNNMRKVD
;
A
#
# COMPACT_ATOMS: atom_id res chain seq x y z
N MET A 1 -1.01 8.26 -10.13
CA MET A 1 -2.28 8.81 -9.61
C MET A 1 -2.02 9.76 -8.45
N LYS A 2 -2.60 10.97 -8.48
CA LYS A 2 -2.58 11.92 -7.36
C LYS A 2 -3.75 11.59 -6.43
N GLY A 3 -3.62 11.78 -5.12
CA GLY A 3 -4.64 11.45 -4.12
C GLY A 3 -5.92 12.31 -4.15
N LYS A 4 -6.26 12.91 -5.30
CA LYS A 4 -7.46 13.72 -5.50
C LYS A 4 -8.64 12.83 -5.89
N ALA A 5 -9.86 13.38 -5.83
CA ALA A 5 -11.04 12.69 -6.32
C ALA A 5 -10.90 12.34 -7.81
N TYR A 6 -11.41 11.16 -8.20
CA TYR A 6 -11.33 10.67 -9.58
C TYR A 6 -12.46 9.70 -9.90
N THR A 7 -12.77 9.52 -11.18
CA THR A 7 -13.72 8.50 -11.64
C THR A 7 -12.97 7.18 -11.83
N GLY A 8 -13.25 6.21 -10.97
CA GLY A 8 -12.73 4.86 -10.99
C GLY A 8 -13.55 3.90 -11.84
N PHE A 9 -13.06 2.66 -11.90
CA PHE A 9 -13.60 1.62 -12.77
C PHE A 9 -14.40 0.58 -11.97
N ARG A 10 -15.46 0.06 -12.58
CA ARG A 10 -16.18 -1.13 -12.14
C ARG A 10 -16.46 -2.08 -13.31
N ARG A 11 -16.81 -3.31 -12.98
CA ARG A 11 -17.39 -4.23 -13.96
C ARG A 11 -18.84 -3.81 -14.23
N ALA A 12 -19.23 -3.79 -15.49
CA ALA A 12 -20.64 -3.53 -15.86
C ALA A 12 -21.55 -4.65 -15.37
N ASP A 13 -21.06 -5.89 -15.44
CA ASP A 13 -21.71 -7.10 -14.96
C ASP A 13 -20.74 -7.86 -14.03
N SER A 14 -21.25 -8.23 -12.85
CA SER A 14 -20.53 -9.04 -11.86
C SER A 14 -20.05 -10.39 -12.39
N LYS A 15 -20.75 -10.98 -13.37
CA LYS A 15 -20.46 -12.32 -13.91
C LYS A 15 -19.48 -12.29 -15.07
N THR A 16 -19.26 -11.13 -15.70
CA THR A 16 -18.52 -11.03 -16.96
C THR A 16 -17.38 -10.01 -16.87
N THR A 17 -16.16 -10.45 -17.15
CA THR A 17 -14.95 -9.60 -17.13
C THR A 17 -14.81 -8.69 -18.36
N LYS A 18 -15.63 -8.91 -19.39
CA LYS A 18 -15.45 -8.33 -20.73
C LYS A 18 -15.79 -6.85 -20.83
N ARG A 19 -16.56 -6.31 -19.88
CA ARG A 19 -16.99 -4.90 -19.90
C ARG A 19 -16.66 -4.21 -18.58
N ILE A 20 -15.67 -3.33 -18.64
CA ILE A 20 -15.27 -2.43 -17.54
C ILE A 20 -15.76 -1.03 -17.90
N VAL A 21 -16.38 -0.34 -16.95
CA VAL A 21 -16.94 1.01 -17.11
C VAL A 21 -16.27 1.93 -16.10
N GLN A 22 -15.95 3.16 -16.51
CA GLN A 22 -15.34 4.19 -15.68
C GLN A 22 -16.40 5.20 -15.22
N ASP A 23 -17.22 4.82 -14.25
CA ASP A 23 -18.33 5.64 -13.75
C ASP A 23 -18.41 5.69 -12.22
N VAL A 24 -17.41 5.16 -11.51
CA VAL A 24 -17.44 5.11 -10.04
C VAL A 24 -16.74 6.34 -9.46
N PRO A 25 -17.45 7.31 -8.86
CA PRO A 25 -16.79 8.39 -8.16
C PRO A 25 -15.96 7.84 -6.99
N ARG A 26 -14.70 8.26 -6.91
CA ARG A 26 -13.79 7.98 -5.80
C ARG A 26 -13.42 9.30 -5.16
N GLU A 27 -13.60 9.38 -3.86
CA GLU A 27 -13.23 10.55 -3.08
C GLU A 27 -11.71 10.74 -3.03
N GLU A 28 -11.31 11.97 -2.73
CA GLU A 28 -9.92 12.27 -2.41
C GLU A 28 -9.43 11.47 -1.20
N ARG A 29 -8.14 11.17 -1.18
CA ARG A 29 -7.48 10.52 -0.07
C ARG A 29 -7.39 11.52 1.08
N LYS A 30 -7.75 11.07 2.27
CA LYS A 30 -7.62 11.83 3.52
C LYS A 30 -6.70 11.08 4.48
N MET A 31 -5.91 11.82 5.25
CA MET A 31 -5.06 11.23 6.28
C MET A 31 -5.94 10.71 7.43
N GLY A 32 -5.76 9.44 7.80
CA GLY A 32 -6.47 8.84 8.92
C GLY A 32 -5.92 9.27 10.30
N PRO A 33 -6.63 8.95 11.40
CA PRO A 33 -6.16 9.21 12.76
C PRO A 33 -4.86 8.47 13.06
N ALA A 34 -4.18 8.87 14.14
CA ALA A 34 -3.00 8.15 14.62
C ALA A 34 -3.34 6.71 14.99
N CYS A 35 -2.37 5.82 14.84
CA CYS A 35 -2.53 4.43 15.26
C CYS A 35 -2.72 4.38 16.78
N ASN A 36 -3.86 3.88 17.22
CA ASN A 36 -4.20 3.67 18.63
C ASN A 36 -4.42 2.17 18.96
N SER A 37 -4.01 1.27 18.07
CA SER A 37 -4.19 -0.16 18.24
C SER A 37 -3.28 -0.68 19.35
N ARG A 38 -3.85 -1.35 20.35
CA ARG A 38 -3.12 -1.98 21.46
C ARG A 38 -2.02 -2.92 20.96
N LYS A 39 -2.28 -3.66 19.87
CA LYS A 39 -1.32 -4.57 19.24
C LYS A 39 -0.09 -3.84 18.69
N CYS A 40 -0.24 -2.60 18.24
CA CYS A 40 0.89 -1.80 17.76
C CYS A 40 1.69 -1.24 18.93
N GLN A 41 1.02 -0.75 19.98
CA GLN A 41 1.66 -0.23 21.19
C GLN A 41 2.46 -1.31 21.95
N GLU A 42 1.94 -2.54 22.03
CA GLU A 42 2.63 -3.66 22.70
C GLU A 42 3.79 -4.25 21.87
N SER A 43 3.87 -3.93 20.58
CA SER A 43 4.82 -4.57 19.67
C SER A 43 6.13 -3.81 19.55
N ARG A 44 7.23 -4.42 19.99
CA ARG A 44 8.59 -3.89 19.76
C ARG A 44 9.00 -3.80 18.28
N LYS A 45 8.23 -4.40 17.38
CA LYS A 45 8.49 -4.44 15.93
C LYS A 45 7.71 -3.38 15.15
N ARG A 46 6.77 -2.67 15.78
CA ARG A 46 5.89 -1.70 15.12
C ARG A 46 6.08 -0.34 15.81
N GLY A 47 6.66 0.63 15.11
CA GLY A 47 6.85 1.99 15.62
C GLY A 47 5.79 2.95 15.08
N CYS A 48 4.50 2.61 15.24
CA CYS A 48 3.44 3.46 14.69
C CYS A 48 3.27 4.77 15.49
N ASP A 49 3.65 4.74 16.75
CA ASP A 49 3.64 5.81 17.75
C ASP A 49 4.89 6.70 17.66
N THR A 50 5.96 6.23 17.04
CA THR A 50 7.22 7.00 16.94
C THR A 50 7.16 8.14 15.94
N ILE A 51 6.17 8.16 15.04
CA ILE A 51 6.04 9.16 13.99
C ILE A 51 5.09 10.28 14.45
N PRO A 52 5.58 11.51 14.69
CA PRO A 52 4.76 12.63 15.12
C PRO A 52 3.77 13.07 14.04
N GLY A 53 2.67 13.72 14.47
CA GLY A 53 1.58 14.12 13.57
C GLY A 53 2.01 14.97 12.37
N GLN A 54 2.94 15.91 12.58
CA GLN A 54 3.46 16.77 11.52
C GLN A 54 4.20 15.97 10.45
N GLU A 55 5.05 15.02 10.86
CA GLU A 55 5.80 14.17 9.93
C GLU A 55 4.85 13.26 9.13
N ARG A 56 3.81 12.72 9.79
CA ARG A 56 2.76 11.96 9.10
C ARG A 56 2.07 12.78 8.00
N GLN A 57 1.79 14.06 8.28
CA GLN A 57 1.14 14.94 7.33
C GLN A 57 2.07 15.28 6.15
N SER A 58 3.36 15.52 6.43
CA SER A 58 4.37 15.74 5.39
C SER A 58 4.50 14.51 4.48
N LEU A 59 4.67 13.32 5.07
CA LEU A 59 4.74 12.06 4.34
C LEU A 59 3.47 11.81 3.50
N PHE A 60 2.30 12.09 4.06
CA PHE A 60 1.04 11.97 3.34
C PHE A 60 0.98 12.91 2.14
N GLY A 61 1.31 14.19 2.34
CA GLY A 61 1.30 15.20 1.30
C GLY A 61 2.27 14.87 0.17
N GLU A 62 3.52 14.58 0.52
CA GLU A 62 4.56 14.22 -0.45
C GLU A 62 4.16 12.97 -1.25
N PHE A 63 3.74 11.91 -0.56
CA PHE A 63 3.37 10.65 -1.21
C PHE A 63 2.14 10.78 -2.09
N TRP A 64 1.05 11.41 -1.64
CA TRP A 64 -0.20 11.44 -2.41
C TRP A 64 -0.30 12.60 -3.41
N LEU A 65 0.24 13.77 -3.09
CA LEU A 65 0.08 14.99 -3.89
C LEU A 65 1.25 15.25 -4.84
N THR A 66 2.48 14.97 -4.38
CA THR A 66 3.71 15.34 -5.10
C THR A 66 4.30 14.20 -5.92
N MET A 67 4.48 13.01 -5.33
CA MET A 67 5.16 11.90 -5.98
C MET A 67 4.46 11.37 -7.24
N SER A 68 5.26 10.98 -8.24
CA SER A 68 4.80 10.22 -9.41
C SER A 68 4.46 8.78 -9.02
N TRP A 69 3.85 8.02 -9.94
CA TRP A 69 3.54 6.61 -9.69
C TRP A 69 4.81 5.78 -9.44
N ASP A 70 5.86 6.02 -10.22
CA ASP A 70 7.11 5.25 -10.11
C ASP A 70 7.83 5.54 -8.80
N LEU A 71 7.84 6.80 -8.36
CA LEU A 71 8.37 7.18 -7.05
C LEU A 71 7.57 6.54 -5.90
N LYS A 72 6.24 6.47 -6.01
CA LYS A 72 5.41 5.79 -5.00
C LYS A 72 5.71 4.30 -4.93
N ASN A 73 5.88 3.64 -6.08
CA ASN A 73 6.24 2.21 -6.11
C ASN A 73 7.62 1.98 -5.48
N MET A 74 8.60 2.82 -5.82
CA MET A 74 9.93 2.75 -5.23
C MET A 74 9.89 2.97 -3.71
N PHE A 75 9.17 4.01 -3.26
CA PHE A 75 9.00 4.33 -1.84
C PHE A 75 8.29 3.21 -1.07
N ALA A 76 7.32 2.51 -1.69
CA ALA A 76 6.65 1.39 -1.04
C ALA A 76 7.55 0.15 -0.91
N CYS A 77 8.48 -0.05 -1.85
CA CYS A 77 9.39 -1.20 -1.87
C CYS A 77 10.68 -0.98 -1.09
N SER A 78 11.15 0.27 -0.98
CA SER A 78 12.44 0.59 -0.35
C SER A 78 12.58 0.17 1.12
N PRO A 79 11.54 0.17 1.98
CA PRO A 79 11.68 -0.22 3.38
C PRO A 79 11.68 -1.73 3.57
N VAL A 80 11.54 -2.54 2.52
CA VAL A 80 11.37 -3.98 2.63
C VAL A 80 12.68 -4.69 2.29
N ASP A 81 13.23 -5.40 3.27
CA ASP A 81 14.35 -6.30 3.04
C ASP A 81 13.85 -7.56 2.32
N ILE A 82 14.15 -7.66 1.03
CA ILE A 82 13.89 -8.86 0.24
C ILE A 82 15.03 -9.85 0.48
N LYS A 83 14.79 -10.87 1.31
CA LYS A 83 15.73 -11.97 1.52
C LYS A 83 15.30 -13.19 0.72
N SER A 84 16.25 -13.87 0.08
CA SER A 84 15.99 -15.11 -0.64
C SER A 84 15.61 -16.23 0.33
N THR A 85 14.61 -17.03 -0.05
CA THR A 85 14.09 -18.13 0.78
C THR A 85 15.15 -19.24 0.92
N LYS A 86 15.57 -19.56 2.15
CA LYS A 86 16.63 -20.55 2.44
C LYS A 86 16.21 -22.02 2.27
N ARG A 87 14.93 -22.36 2.12
CA ARG A 87 14.46 -23.74 1.89
C ARG A 87 13.51 -23.82 0.68
N LYS A 88 13.89 -24.63 -0.30
CA LYS A 88 12.99 -25.16 -1.34
C LYS A 88 12.51 -26.53 -0.88
N THR A 89 11.29 -26.60 -0.36
CA THR A 89 10.60 -27.89 -0.19
C THR A 89 9.70 -28.02 -1.42
N VAL A 90 9.92 -29.06 -2.23
CA VAL A 90 9.26 -29.40 -3.51
C VAL A 90 10.02 -28.94 -4.77
N LYS A 91 10.32 -29.93 -5.64
CA LYS A 91 10.69 -29.73 -7.05
C LYS A 91 9.45 -29.25 -7.81
N GLY A 92 9.22 -27.95 -7.84
CA GLY A 92 8.13 -27.36 -8.60
C GLY A 92 8.48 -25.91 -8.92
N ASN A 93 8.48 -25.56 -10.20
CA ASN A 93 8.66 -24.20 -10.68
C ASN A 93 7.42 -23.39 -10.30
N ASP A 94 7.38 -22.86 -9.08
CA ASP A 94 6.30 -21.97 -8.67
C ASP A 94 6.87 -20.68 -8.06
N MET A 95 6.47 -19.55 -8.65
CA MET A 95 6.97 -18.19 -8.40
C MET A 95 6.52 -17.61 -7.04
N ARG A 96 6.64 -18.37 -5.96
CA ARG A 96 6.38 -17.87 -4.59
C ARG A 96 7.70 -17.74 -3.84
N GLN A 97 8.60 -16.90 -4.34
CA GLN A 97 9.98 -16.79 -3.83
C GLN A 97 10.23 -15.64 -2.86
N ILE A 98 9.22 -14.85 -2.48
CA ILE A 98 9.45 -13.59 -1.79
C ILE A 98 8.87 -13.63 -0.37
N CYS A 99 9.76 -13.84 0.61
CA CYS A 99 9.49 -13.49 2.01
C CYS A 99 9.83 -12.02 2.22
N LEU A 100 8.82 -11.16 2.27
CA LEU A 100 8.97 -9.74 2.59
C LEU A 100 9.20 -9.59 4.10
N LEU A 101 10.41 -9.23 4.52
CA LEU A 101 10.66 -8.81 5.90
C LEU A 101 10.29 -7.33 6.02
N PHE A 102 9.14 -7.08 6.65
CA PHE A 102 8.61 -5.75 6.89
C PHE A 102 9.49 -5.00 7.90
N SER A 103 10.16 -3.93 7.45
CA SER A 103 10.78 -2.95 8.35
C SER A 103 9.68 -2.09 9.03
N PRO A 104 9.85 -1.64 10.28
CA PRO A 104 8.78 -1.05 11.10
C PRO A 104 8.18 0.28 10.59
N THR A 105 8.78 0.91 9.58
CA THR A 105 8.57 2.33 9.26
C THR A 105 7.30 2.66 8.48
N LEU A 106 6.55 1.69 7.96
CA LEU A 106 5.34 2.02 7.19
C LEU A 106 4.17 1.06 7.42
N HIS A 107 3.49 1.26 8.56
CA HIS A 107 2.10 0.81 8.73
C HIS A 107 1.09 1.89 8.31
N PHE A 108 1.40 2.66 7.25
CA PHE A 108 0.52 3.70 6.66
C PHE A 108 -0.28 3.23 5.45
N ALA A 109 -0.04 2.02 4.94
CA ALA A 109 -0.80 1.49 3.83
C ALA A 109 -2.16 0.97 4.34
N THR A 110 -3.13 1.88 4.44
CA THR A 110 -4.55 1.57 4.48
C THR A 110 -4.89 0.45 3.49
N SER A 111 -5.62 -0.55 3.97
CA SER A 111 -6.30 -1.58 3.18
C SER A 111 -6.86 -1.02 1.87
N ASN A 112 -6.37 -1.54 0.74
CA ASN A 112 -7.12 -1.96 -0.45
C ASN A 112 -6.26 -1.85 -1.72
N ASN A 113 -5.97 -3.01 -2.33
CA ASN A 113 -5.66 -3.25 -3.74
C ASN A 113 -5.17 -2.03 -4.55
N MET A 114 -3.88 -1.70 -4.43
CA MET A 114 -3.18 -0.83 -5.38
C MET A 114 -2.87 -1.64 -6.65
N ARG A 115 -3.75 -1.56 -7.64
CA ARG A 115 -3.46 -2.02 -9.01
C ARG A 115 -3.27 -0.79 -9.90
N LYS A 116 -2.24 -0.84 -10.75
CA LYS A 116 -2.07 0.07 -11.88
C LYS A 116 -3.33 -0.07 -12.75
N VAL A 117 -3.95 1.06 -13.07
CA VAL A 117 -4.97 1.11 -14.12
C VAL A 117 -4.36 2.01 -15.19
N ASP A 118 -4.06 1.40 -16.33
CA ASP A 118 -3.58 2.08 -17.55
C ASP A 118 -4.72 2.92 -18.16
#